data_AF-A0A7Y0XD07-F1
#
_entry.id   AF-A0A7Y0XD07-F1
#
_cell.length_a   1.000
_cell.length_b   1.000
_cell.length_c   1.000
_cell.angle_alpha   90.00
_cell.angle_beta   90.00
_cell.angle_gamma   90.00
#
_symmetry.space_group_name_H-M   'P 1'
#
loop_
_entity.id
_entity.type
_entity.pdbx_description
1 polymer ?
#
loop_
_entity_poly.entity_id
_entity_poly.type
_entity_poly.pdbx_seq_one_letter_code
_entity_poly.pdbx_strand_id
1 'polypeptide(L)'
;SVQLLIGSTAKYVDTISECQLKDEGYCNHNLKTRVTGEGAIRLCWHHDNMADDSHQAFSIARKNTVRHGLMAVSRQLHGEV
;
A
#
# COMPACT_ATOMS: atom_id res chain seq x y z
N SER A 1 -9.15 -3.45 16.12
CA SER A 1 -8.98 -3.15 14.68
C SER A 1 -8.25 -4.31 14.03
N VAL A 2 -8.58 -4.69 12.79
CA VAL A 2 -7.91 -5.76 12.02
C VAL A 2 -6.39 -5.55 11.95
N GLN A 3 -5.92 -4.30 11.97
CA GLN A 3 -4.47 -4.00 11.98
C GLN A 3 -3.71 -4.52 13.20
N LEU A 4 -4.38 -4.78 14.34
CA LEU A 4 -3.73 -5.42 15.49
C LEU A 4 -3.38 -6.89 15.23
N LEU A 5 -4.12 -7.55 14.32
CA LEU A 5 -3.95 -8.97 14.01
C LEU A 5 -2.96 -9.21 12.87
N ILE A 6 -2.93 -8.31 11.88
CA ILE A 6 -2.11 -8.48 10.68
C ILE A 6 -0.87 -7.58 10.65
N GLY A 7 -0.76 -6.62 11.58
CA GLY A 7 0.29 -5.61 11.59
C GLY A 7 -0.03 -4.39 10.71
N SER A 8 0.91 -3.46 10.62
CA SER A 8 0.75 -2.22 9.87
C SER A 8 0.82 -2.45 8.36
N THR A 9 -0.26 -2.17 7.64
CA THR A 9 -0.27 -2.17 6.16
C THR A 9 0.73 -1.16 5.59
N ALA A 10 1.01 -0.05 6.27
CA ALA A 10 2.01 0.92 5.81
C ALA A 10 3.40 0.29 5.71
N LYS A 11 3.82 -0.49 6.73
CA LYS A 11 5.10 -1.22 6.70
C LYS A 11 5.18 -2.25 5.58
N TYR A 12 4.06 -2.93 5.29
CA TYR A 12 3.99 -3.83 4.14
C TYR A 12 4.17 -3.05 2.82
N VAL A 13 3.47 -1.94 2.67
CA VAL A 13 3.51 -1.09 1.46
C VAL A 13 4.89 -0.45 1.26
N ASP A 14 5.64 -0.15 2.32
CA ASP A 14 7.02 0.34 2.23
C ASP A 14 7.96 -0.61 1.47
N THR A 15 7.64 -1.90 1.39
CA THR A 15 8.43 -2.91 0.66
C THR A 15 8.20 -2.87 -0.86
N ILE A 16 7.17 -2.16 -1.32
CA ILE A 16 6.86 -2.03 -2.75
C ILE A 16 7.84 -1.03 -3.38
N SER A 17 8.52 -1.48 -4.44
CA SER A 17 9.61 -0.75 -5.10
C SER A 17 9.16 0.13 -6.26
N GLU A 18 7.86 0.32 -6.44
CA GLU A 18 7.30 1.11 -7.55
C GLU A 18 6.09 1.95 -7.11
N CYS A 19 5.81 3.00 -7.88
CA CYS A 19 4.58 3.78 -7.72
C CYS A 19 3.38 2.97 -8.20
N GLN A 20 2.33 2.89 -7.38
CA GLN A 20 1.13 2.12 -7.70
C GLN A 20 0.06 2.93 -8.44
N LEU A 21 0.20 4.26 -8.53
CA LEU A 21 -0.64 5.14 -9.37
C LEU A 21 0.01 5.47 -10.71
N LYS A 22 0.96 4.65 -11.18
CA LYS A 22 1.67 4.89 -12.44
C LYS A 22 0.68 5.14 -13.59
N ASP A 23 0.67 6.38 -14.07
CA ASP A 23 0.13 6.77 -15.36
C ASP A 23 1.25 6.69 -16.41
N GLU A 24 0.94 6.95 -17.68
CA GLU A 24 1.94 7.00 -18.77
C GLU A 24 3.00 8.13 -18.57
N GLY A 25 2.88 8.91 -17.48
CA GLY A 25 3.77 10.00 -17.12
C GLY A 25 5.05 9.58 -16.39
N TYR A 26 5.83 10.58 -15.99
CA TYR A 26 7.07 10.39 -15.27
C TYR A 26 6.81 10.04 -13.79
N CYS A 27 7.12 8.79 -13.42
CA CYS A 27 7.24 8.36 -12.03
C CYS A 27 8.70 8.52 -11.59
N ASN A 28 8.97 9.45 -10.67
CA ASN A 28 10.29 9.55 -10.06
C ASN A 28 10.54 8.39 -9.07
N HIS A 29 11.81 8.10 -8.78
CA HIS A 29 12.21 7.01 -7.89
C HIS A 29 12.07 7.34 -6.38
N ASN A 30 11.67 8.57 -6.04
CA ASN A 30 11.46 8.98 -4.65
C ASN A 30 10.07 8.53 -4.20
N LEU A 31 9.99 7.28 -3.75
CA LEU A 31 8.76 6.66 -3.30
C LEU A 31 8.41 7.03 -1.85
N LYS A 32 7.13 7.27 -1.62
CA LYS A 32 6.51 7.55 -0.34
C LYS A 32 5.35 6.60 -0.09
N THR A 33 5.06 6.38 1.18
CA THR A 33 3.89 5.63 1.62
C THR A 33 2.85 6.60 2.14
N ARG A 34 1.68 6.61 1.49
CA ARG A 34 0.54 7.40 1.93
C ARG A 34 -0.46 6.50 2.64
N VAL A 35 -0.84 6.89 3.85
CA VAL A 35 -1.92 6.23 4.61
C VAL A 35 -3.25 6.91 4.25
N THR A 36 -4.27 6.09 4.04
CA THR A 36 -5.63 6.53 3.71
C THR A 36 -6.62 5.94 4.72
N GLY A 37 -7.90 6.32 4.65
CA GLY A 37 -8.96 5.66 5.42
C GLY A 37 -9.16 4.18 5.08
N GLU A 38 -8.64 3.72 3.95
CA GLU A 38 -8.86 2.37 3.39
C GLU A 38 -7.59 1.48 3.46
N GLY A 39 -6.45 2.03 3.88
CA GLY A 39 -5.19 1.29 3.92
C GLY A 39 -3.98 2.17 3.69
N ALA A 40 -3.02 1.66 2.92
CA ALA A 40 -1.84 2.41 2.52
C ALA A 40 -1.48 2.13 1.06
N ILE A 41 -0.83 3.08 0.40
CA ILE A 41 -0.42 3.01 -1.01
C ILE A 41 0.99 3.55 -1.19
N ARG A 42 1.76 2.93 -2.09
CA ARG A 42 3.11 3.36 -2.47
C ARG A 42 3.02 4.28 -3.67
N LEU A 43 3.49 5.52 -3.53
CA LEU A 43 3.41 6.57 -4.54
C LEU A 43 4.78 7.16 -4.80
N CYS A 44 5.04 7.57 -6.04
CA CYS A 44 6.13 8.52 -6.29
C CYS A 44 5.74 9.89 -5.73
N TRP A 45 6.72 10.77 -5.48
CA TRP A 45 6.43 12.10 -4.95
C TRP A 45 5.47 12.91 -5.84
N HIS A 46 5.54 12.73 -7.16
CA HIS A 46 4.62 13.37 -8.11
C HIS A 46 3.18 12.93 -7.87
N HIS A 47 2.92 11.62 -7.79
CA HIS A 47 1.58 11.09 -7.52
C HIS A 47 1.13 11.31 -6.08
N ASP A 48 2.03 11.45 -5.10
CA ASP A 48 1.65 11.79 -3.73
C ASP A 48 1.05 13.20 -3.63
N ASN A 49 1.65 14.17 -4.33
CA ASN A 49 1.16 15.55 -4.39
C ASN A 49 -0.13 15.68 -5.20
N MET A 50 -0.34 14.82 -6.19
CA MET A 50 -1.54 14.82 -7.05
C MET A 50 -2.63 13.86 -6.59
N ALA A 51 -2.33 12.96 -5.66
CA ALA A 51 -3.30 12.04 -5.06
C ALA A 51 -4.19 12.84 -4.11
N ASP A 52 -5.00 13.73 -4.68
CA ASP A 52 -6.14 14.30 -4.00
C ASP A 52 -7.21 13.20 -3.96
N ASP A 53 -7.29 12.49 -2.82
CA ASP A 53 -8.26 11.45 -2.43
C ASP A 53 -8.97 10.72 -3.58
N SER A 54 -8.19 10.31 -4.58
CA SER A 54 -8.78 9.80 -5.80
C SER A 54 -9.39 8.44 -5.49
N HIS A 55 -10.56 8.15 -6.05
CA HIS A 55 -11.20 6.83 -5.90
C HIS A 55 -10.23 5.68 -6.27
N GLN A 56 -9.30 5.95 -7.18
CA GLN A 56 -8.23 5.02 -7.55
C GLN A 56 -7.22 4.78 -6.42
N ALA A 57 -6.75 5.83 -5.73
CA ALA A 57 -5.83 5.71 -4.60
C ALA A 57 -6.45 4.88 -3.46
N PHE A 58 -7.72 5.15 -3.12
CA PHE A 58 -8.44 4.38 -2.11
C PHE A 58 -8.68 2.92 -2.52
N SER A 59 -9.03 2.68 -3.79
CA SER A 59 -9.19 1.32 -4.33
C SER A 59 -7.90 0.50 -4.21
N ILE A 60 -6.76 1.10 -4.56
CA ILE A 60 -5.45 0.43 -4.44
C ILE A 60 -5.05 0.25 -2.97
N ALA A 61 -5.26 1.26 -2.13
CA ALA A 61 -4.97 1.15 -0.69
C ALA A 61 -5.75 0.00 -0.04
N ARG A 62 -7.03 -0.15 -0.40
CA ARG A 62 -7.87 -1.27 0.05
C ARG A 62 -7.31 -2.62 -0.43
N LYS A 63 -6.89 -2.73 -1.70
CA LYS A 63 -6.26 -3.95 -2.24
C LYS A 63 -4.98 -4.31 -1.50
N ASN A 64 -4.14 -3.32 -1.17
CA ASN A 64 -2.93 -3.54 -0.37
C ASN A 64 -3.26 -4.08 1.03
N THR A 65 -4.29 -3.55 1.69
CA THR A 65 -4.77 -4.06 2.99
C THR A 65 -5.20 -5.53 2.90
N VAL A 66 -5.97 -5.90 1.87
CA VAL A 66 -6.40 -7.29 1.65
C VAL A 66 -5.21 -8.21 1.41
N ARG A 67 -4.29 -7.82 0.51
CA ARG A 67 -3.09 -8.62 0.21
C ARG A 67 -2.20 -8.79 1.44
N HIS A 68 -1.99 -7.73 2.21
CA HIS A 68 -1.23 -7.81 3.46
C HIS A 68 -1.88 -8.77 4.45
N GLY A 69 -3.21 -8.67 4.65
CA GLY A 69 -3.95 -9.55 5.52
C GLY A 69 -3.82 -11.02 5.12
N LEU A 70 -3.93 -11.33 3.82
CA LEU A 70 -3.73 -12.69 3.30
C LEU A 70 -2.32 -13.22 3.60
N MET A 71 -1.29 -12.40 3.39
CA MET A 71 0.10 -12.78 3.70
C MET A 71 0.30 -13.01 5.20
N ALA A 72 -0.28 -12.15 6.05
CA ALA A 72 -0.19 -12.30 7.50
C ALA A 72 -0.86 -13.58 7.99
N VAL A 73 -2.08 -13.88 7.51
CA VAL A 73 -2.79 -15.12 7.84
C VAL A 73 -2.03 -16.34 7.33
N SER A 74 -1.50 -16.29 6.10
CA SER A 74 -0.69 -17.38 5.54
C SER A 74 0.54 -17.69 6.42
N ARG A 75 1.29 -16.66 6.86
CA ARG A 75 2.41 -16.84 7.79
C ARG A 75 1.99 -17.44 9.13
N GLN A 76 0.84 -17.03 9.68
CA GLN A 76 0.33 -17.56 10.94
C GLN A 76 -0.08 -19.03 10.83
N LEU A 77 -0.64 -19.45 9.69
CA LEU A 77 -1.08 -20.82 9.48
C LEU A 77 0.07 -21.79 9.16
N HIS A 78 1.10 -21.33 8.45
CA HIS A 78 2.15 -22.19 7.93
C HIS A 78 3.50 -22.05 8.64
N GLY A 79 3.64 -21.09 9.56
CA GLY A 79 4.94 -20.71 10.13
C GLY A 79 5.76 -19.89 9.11
N GLU A 80 6.76 -19.15 9.60
CA GLU A 80 7.74 -18.52 8.70
C GLU A 80 8.46 -19.60 7.87
N VAL A 81 8.43 -19.48 6.55
CA VAL A 81 9.41 -20.13 5.67
C VAL A 81 10.61 -19.20 5.56
#